data_AF-A0A952UW47-F1
#
_entry.id   AF-A0A952UW47-F1
#
_cell.length_a   1.000
_cell.length_b   1.000
_cell.length_c   1.000
_cell.angle_alpha   90.00
_cell.angle_beta   90.00
_cell.angle_gamma   90.00
#
_symmetry.space_group_name_H-M   'P 1'
#
loop_
_entity.id
_entity.type
_entity.pdbx_description
1 polymer ?
#
loop_
_entity_poly.entity_id
_entity_poly.type
_entity_poly.pdbx_seq_one_letter_code
_entity_poly.pdbx_strand_id
1 'polypeptide(L)' 'MDRLRDDDLRRARATPPAVKLQHALEAMAAGIRLKRTSLRHEHPHTSDDEVEAMLRSWLQQDE' A
#
# COMPACT_ATOMS: atom_id res chain seq x y z
N MET A 1 10.45 4.85 30.31
CA MET A 1 9.41 5.31 29.36
C MET A 1 10.11 5.81 28.12
N ASP A 2 9.79 5.22 26.95
CA ASP A 2 10.40 5.59 25.67
C ASP A 2 9.69 6.83 25.12
N ARG A 3 10.34 7.99 25.29
CA ARG A 3 9.76 9.30 24.95
C ARG A 3 9.35 9.41 23.47
N LEU A 4 10.02 8.67 22.58
CA LEU A 4 9.68 8.67 21.15
C LEU A 4 8.32 8.01 20.91
N ARG A 5 8.03 6.90 21.60
CA ARG A 5 6.74 6.20 21.48
C ARG A 5 5.58 7.03 22.02
N ASP A 6 5.80 7.74 23.12
CA ASP A 6 4.77 8.60 23.73
C ASP A 6 4.38 9.78 22.81
N ASP A 7 5.34 10.32 22.07
CA ASP A 7 5.12 11.38 21.09
C ASP A 7 4.35 10.87 19.86
N ASP A 8 4.71 9.70 19.34
CA ASP A 8 4.02 9.06 18.23
C ASP A 8 2.56 8.76 18.57
N LEU A 9 2.31 8.24 19.77
CA LEU A 9 0.95 7.97 20.27
C LEU A 9 0.12 9.25 20.39
N ARG A 10 0.70 10.34 20.92
CA ARG A 10 0.01 11.63 21.00
C ARG A 10 -0.31 12.18 19.61
N ARG A 11 0.65 12.13 18.68
CA ARG A 11 0.45 12.58 17.29
C ARG A 11 -0.63 11.76 16.57
N ALA A 12 -0.59 10.44 16.74
CA ALA A 12 -1.59 9.55 16.16
C ALA A 12 -2.99 9.81 16.72
N ARG A 13 -3.13 10.16 18.01
CA ARG A 13 -4.42 10.55 18.62
C ARG A 13 -4.91 11.91 18.13
N ALA A 14 -4.01 12.86 17.90
CA ALA A 14 -4.34 14.19 17.41
C ALA A 14 -4.63 14.24 15.89
N THR A 15 -4.25 13.21 15.13
CA THR A 15 -4.48 13.16 13.68
C THR A 15 -5.96 12.95 13.40
N PRO A 16 -6.62 13.84 12.63
CA PRO A 16 -8.03 13.69 12.27
C PRO A 16 -8.29 12.37 11.53
N PRO A 17 -9.46 11.72 11.72
CA PRO A 17 -9.80 10.48 11.02
C PRO A 17 -9.70 10.60 9.50
N ALA A 18 -10.09 11.73 8.92
CA ALA A 18 -9.99 11.99 7.48
C ALA A 18 -8.53 11.94 6.98
N VAL A 19 -7.59 12.50 7.76
CA VAL A 19 -6.16 12.48 7.42
C VAL A 19 -5.59 11.06 7.53
N LYS A 20 -6.04 10.28 8.52
CA LYS A 20 -5.66 8.86 8.63
C LYS A 20 -6.15 8.06 7.43
N LEU A 21 -7.40 8.28 7.01
CA LEU A 21 -7.97 7.64 5.82
C LEU A 21 -7.17 8.01 4.57
N GLN A 22 -6.84 9.29 4.41
CA GLN A 22 -6.01 9.75 3.29
C GLN A 22 -4.67 9.02 3.26
N HIS A 23 -3.95 8.95 4.38
CA HIS A 23 -2.68 8.23 4.45
C HIS A 23 -2.84 6.73 4.15
N ALA A 24 -3.93 6.10 4.60
CA ALA A 24 -4.21 4.69 4.30
C ALA A 24 -4.44 4.48 2.79
N LEU A 25 -5.21 5.35 2.14
CA LEU A 25 -5.43 5.32 0.68
C LEU A 25 -4.13 5.52 -0.09
N GLU A 26 -3.28 6.46 0.35
CA GLU A 26 -1.97 6.72 -0.24
C GLU A 26 -1.03 5.50 -0.10
N ALA A 27 -1.03 4.86 1.07
CA ALA A 27 -0.24 3.65 1.32
C ALA A 27 -0.71 2.48 0.44
N MET A 28 -2.03 2.27 0.32
CA MET A 28 -2.59 1.26 -0.58
C MET A 28 -2.18 1.53 -2.04
N ALA A 29 -2.31 2.78 -2.50
CA ALA A 29 -1.90 3.15 -3.86
C ALA A 29 -0.39 2.92 -4.09
N ALA A 30 0.45 3.19 -3.09
CA ALA A 30 1.88 2.89 -3.16
C ALA A 30 2.17 1.39 -3.23
N GLY A 31 1.49 0.58 -2.41
CA GLY A 31 1.61 -0.89 -2.42
C GLY A 31 1.22 -1.49 -3.77
N ILE A 32 0.11 -1.03 -4.36
CA ILE A 32 -0.36 -1.47 -5.68
C ILE A 32 0.68 -1.15 -6.76
N ARG A 33 1.25 0.07 -6.76
CA ARG A 33 2.32 0.44 -7.71
C ARG A 33 3.57 -0.43 -7.54
N LEU A 34 3.97 -0.69 -6.30
CA LEU A 34 5.11 -1.53 -6.00
C LEU A 34 4.89 -2.96 -6.52
N LYS A 35 3.73 -3.55 -6.24
CA LYS A 35 3.40 -4.91 -6.71
C LYS A 35 3.37 -4.99 -8.24
N ARG A 36 2.77 -4.01 -8.92
CA ARG A 36 2.79 -3.94 -10.39
C ARG A 36 4.22 -3.91 -10.94
N THR A 37 5.11 -3.13 -10.34
CA THR A 37 6.52 -3.07 -10.75
C THR A 37 7.24 -4.40 -10.52
N SER A 38 6.99 -5.08 -9.38
CA SER A 38 7.55 -6.41 -9.12
C SER A 38 7.06 -7.43 -10.14
N LEU A 39 5.76 -7.44 -10.47
CA LEU A 39 5.20 -8.33 -11.50
C LEU A 39 5.84 -8.11 -12.87
N ARG A 40 6.03 -6.85 -13.30
CA ARG A 40 6.75 -6.54 -14.55
C ARG A 40 8.19 -7.03 -14.55
N HIS A 41 8.87 -6.92 -13.41
CA HIS A 41 10.24 -7.38 -13.28
C HIS A 41 10.33 -8.92 -13.27
N GLU A 42 9.41 -9.60 -12.60
CA GLU A 42 9.31 -11.06 -12.53
C GLU A 42 8.88 -11.66 -13.89
N HIS A 43 8.12 -10.91 -14.68
CA HIS A 43 7.57 -11.34 -15.96
C HIS A 43 7.86 -10.34 -17.10
N PRO A 44 9.12 -10.24 -17.58
CA PRO A 44 9.53 -9.18 -18.52
C PRO A 44 8.89 -9.23 -19.91
N HIS A 45 8.36 -10.39 -20.31
CA HIS A 45 7.78 -10.62 -21.63
C HIS A 45 6.25 -10.58 -21.63
N THR A 46 5.66 -10.39 -20.46
CA THR A 46 4.22 -10.39 -20.26
C THR A 46 3.67 -9.03 -20.64
N SER A 47 2.53 -9.04 -21.34
CA SER A 47 1.86 -7.81 -21.76
C SER A 47 1.31 -7.04 -20.55
N ASP A 48 1.00 -5.75 -20.76
CA ASP A 48 0.43 -4.91 -19.72
C ASP A 48 -0.92 -5.43 -19.21
N ASP A 49 -1.74 -5.98 -20.11
CA ASP A 49 -3.05 -6.56 -19.76
C ASP A 49 -2.90 -7.81 -18.89
N GLU A 50 -1.92 -8.66 -19.19
CA GLU A 50 -1.63 -9.85 -18.40
C GLU A 50 -1.06 -9.47 -17.01
N VAL A 51 -0.19 -8.46 -16.92
CA VAL A 51 0.30 -7.94 -15.63
C VAL A 51 -0.86 -7.41 -14.78
N GLU A 52 -1.80 -6.70 -15.39
CA GLU A 52 -2.98 -6.18 -14.67
C GLU A 52 -3.91 -7.33 -14.22
N ALA A 53 -4.05 -8.39 -15.03
CA ALA A 53 -4.77 -9.60 -14.62
C ALA A 53 -4.11 -10.29 -13.42
N MET A 54 -2.79 -10.41 -13.40
CA MET A 54 -2.03 -10.95 -12.27
C MET A 54 -2.16 -10.08 -11.02
N LEU A 55 -2.10 -8.75 -11.18
CA LEU A 55 -2.31 -7.80 -10.08
C LEU A 55 -3.71 -7.93 -9.49
N ARG A 56 -4.74 -8.06 -10.34
CA ARG A 56 -6.13 -8.27 -9.91
C ARG A 56 -6.28 -9.59 -9.17
N SER A 57 -5.70 -10.67 -9.68
CA SER A 57 -5.71 -11.97 -9.01
C SER A 57 -5.03 -11.91 -7.65
N TRP A 58 -3.94 -11.15 -7.51
CA TRP A 58 -3.25 -10.97 -6.24
C TRP A 58 -4.11 -10.19 -5.23
N LEU A 59 -4.77 -9.11 -5.65
CA LEU A 59 -5.68 -8.34 -4.80
C LEU A 59 -6.87 -9.15 -4.27
N GLN A 60 -7.33 -10.15 -5.03
CA GLN A 60 -8.43 -11.03 -4.65
C GLN A 60 -8.03 -12.15 -3.67
N GLN A 61 -6.73 -12.36 -3.44
CA GLN A 61 -6.23 -13.36 -2.50
C GLN A 61 -6.04 -12.81 -1.07
N ASP A 62 -6.22 -11.50 -0.87
CA ASP A 62 -6.01 -10.81 0.41
C ASP A 62 -7.33 -10.63 1.22
N GLU A 63 -8.39 -11.38 0.86
CA GLU A 63 -9.62 -11.58 1.66
C GLU A 63 -9.52 -12.84 2.54
#